data_AF-A0A956HM93-F1
#
_entry.id   AF-A0A956HM93-F1
#
_cell.length_a   1.000
_cell.length_b   1.000
_cell.length_c   1.000
_cell.angle_alpha   90.00
_cell.angle_beta   90.00
_cell.angle_gamma   90.00
#
_symmetry.space_group_name_H-M   'P 1'
#
loop_
_entity.id
_entity.type
_entity.pdbx_description
1 polymer ?
#
loop_
_entity_poly.entity_id
_entity_poly.type
_entity_poly.pdbx_seq_one_letter_code
_entity_poly.pdbx_strand_id
1 'polypeptide(L)'
;MTAEASDLSQETDELDALLARSDPLDAEACARAARLALQIPGRLRAVAHKLGQQRSAVAVDALLTLPTRTPGVVEGLYQAVRAGVTRRFTGDDGVRAAPGVLALEFSRSRARSFPELLRRCQLAFGEQLERMEQAGVARYRITLWARPLASDDGLARYRIDAPARGPDPRAAGEAFTWLHGRLSRLRGTRLWVNGWALPHTLRRDGITPAIQAHLVHAWLEWARGPAIVAAAQASDEQEERR
;
A
#
# COMPACT_ATOMS: atom_id res chain seq x y z
N MET A 1 34.33 -13.63 23.15
CA MET A 1 33.01 -14.29 23.14
C MET A 1 31.96 -13.62 24.04
N THR A 2 32.26 -12.51 24.73
CA THR A 2 31.35 -11.90 25.72
C THR A 2 30.56 -10.67 25.23
N ALA A 3 31.07 -9.92 24.25
CA ALA A 3 30.39 -8.70 23.76
C ALA A 3 29.20 -9.02 22.85
N GLU A 4 29.38 -9.85 21.81
CA GLU A 4 28.32 -10.18 20.84
C GLU A 4 27.10 -10.88 21.48
N ALA A 5 27.32 -11.71 22.50
CA ALA A 5 26.24 -12.37 23.23
C ALA A 5 25.47 -11.39 24.13
N SER A 6 26.16 -10.37 24.66
CA SER A 6 25.53 -9.31 25.44
C SER A 6 24.68 -8.39 24.57
N ASP A 7 25.15 -8.05 23.37
CA ASP A 7 24.45 -7.18 22.43
C ASP A 7 23.14 -7.82 21.93
N LEU A 8 23.15 -9.11 21.59
CA LEU A 8 21.94 -9.81 21.15
C LEU A 8 20.90 -9.96 22.26
N SER A 9 21.34 -10.10 23.51
CA SER A 9 20.44 -10.12 24.68
C SER A 9 19.73 -8.77 24.83
N GLN A 10 20.48 -7.67 24.78
CA GLN A 10 19.92 -6.33 24.87
C GLN A 10 18.96 -6.01 23.72
N GLU A 11 19.31 -6.39 22.48
CA GLU A 11 18.43 -6.25 21.31
C GLU A 11 17.13 -7.05 21.46
N THR A 12 17.20 -8.22 22.09
CA THR A 12 16.02 -9.06 22.36
C THR A 12 15.11 -8.43 23.41
N ASP A 13 15.68 -7.94 24.51
CA ASP A 13 14.92 -7.27 25.58
C ASP A 13 14.24 -5.99 25.07
N GLU A 14 14.93 -5.22 24.22
CA GLU A 14 14.36 -4.03 23.58
C GLU A 14 13.18 -4.40 22.68
N LEU A 15 13.32 -5.44 21.85
CA LEU A 15 12.23 -5.90 20.99
C LEU A 15 11.03 -6.39 21.79
N ASP A 16 11.27 -7.13 22.87
CA ASP A 16 10.21 -7.61 23.76
C ASP A 16 9.49 -6.44 24.45
N ALA A 17 10.21 -5.40 24.86
CA ALA A 17 9.62 -4.17 25.38
C ALA A 17 8.72 -3.48 24.33
N LEU A 18 9.18 -3.36 23.08
CA LEU A 18 8.38 -2.78 21.99
C LEU A 18 7.12 -3.60 21.70
N LEU A 19 7.21 -4.92 21.72
CA LEU A 19 6.07 -5.82 21.49
C LEU A 19 5.06 -5.80 22.64
N ALA A 20 5.52 -5.57 23.88
CA ALA A 20 4.69 -5.52 25.07
C ALA A 20 3.89 -4.21 25.23
N ARG A 21 4.26 -3.13 24.50
CA ARG A 21 3.53 -1.84 24.56
C ARG A 21 2.06 -2.03 24.20
N SER A 22 1.16 -1.45 24.99
CA SER A 22 -0.28 -1.41 24.71
C SER A 22 -0.63 -0.40 23.62
N ASP A 23 0.09 0.71 23.63
CA ASP A 23 -0.10 1.87 22.77
C ASP A 23 0.46 1.63 21.36
N PRO A 24 -0.02 2.40 20.36
CA PRO A 24 0.58 2.41 19.03
C PRO A 24 2.07 2.77 19.09
N LEU A 25 2.89 2.01 18.38
CA LEU A 25 4.27 2.36 18.06
C LEU A 25 4.28 3.55 17.08
N ASP A 26 5.08 4.55 17.40
CA ASP A 26 5.43 5.66 16.51
C ASP A 26 6.32 5.19 15.33
N ALA A 27 6.75 6.12 14.48
CA ALA A 27 7.56 5.83 13.30
C ALA A 27 8.91 5.19 13.64
N GLU A 28 9.59 5.71 14.66
CA GLU A 28 10.92 5.24 15.07
C GLU A 28 10.81 3.84 15.68
N ALA A 29 9.85 3.64 16.58
CA ALA A 29 9.56 2.36 17.20
C ALA A 29 9.14 1.28 16.18
N CYS A 30 8.32 1.64 15.18
CA CYS A 30 7.96 0.73 14.09
C CYS A 30 9.19 0.30 13.29
N ALA A 31 10.03 1.25 12.88
CA ALA A 31 11.26 0.98 12.12
C ALA A 31 12.27 0.16 12.94
N ARG A 32 12.42 0.48 14.24
CA ARG A 32 13.29 -0.26 15.16
C ARG A 32 12.83 -1.69 15.34
N ALA A 33 11.53 -1.91 15.60
CA ALA A 33 10.96 -3.25 15.74
C ALA A 33 11.17 -4.10 14.48
N ALA A 34 10.92 -3.53 13.29
CA ALA A 34 11.13 -4.24 12.02
C ALA A 34 12.60 -4.61 11.79
N ARG A 35 13.54 -3.70 12.11
CA ARG A 35 14.97 -3.96 12.00
C ARG A 35 15.44 -5.06 12.96
N LEU A 36 15.08 -4.97 14.24
CA LEU A 36 15.43 -5.99 15.25
C LEU A 36 14.86 -7.37 14.88
N ALA A 37 13.65 -7.42 14.30
CA ALA A 37 13.03 -8.66 13.85
C ALA A 37 13.84 -9.40 12.77
N LEU A 38 14.61 -8.69 11.95
CA LEU A 38 15.48 -9.28 10.92
C LEU A 38 16.75 -9.89 11.54
N GLN A 39 17.17 -9.38 12.69
CA GLN A 39 18.38 -9.82 13.40
C GLN A 39 18.08 -10.98 14.36
N ILE A 40 16.88 -11.00 14.95
CA ILE A 40 16.51 -11.96 16.01
C ILE A 40 15.62 -13.08 15.43
N PRO A 41 16.09 -14.34 15.37
CA PRO A 41 15.32 -15.46 14.85
C PRO A 41 13.99 -15.66 15.58
N GLY A 42 12.94 -16.01 14.83
CA GLY A 42 11.62 -16.34 15.39
C GLY A 42 10.73 -15.14 15.74
N ARG A 43 11.22 -13.90 15.66
CA ARG A 43 10.46 -12.70 16.06
C ARG A 43 9.64 -12.05 14.94
N LEU A 44 9.98 -12.32 13.68
CA LEU A 44 9.32 -11.75 12.49
C LEU A 44 7.78 -11.80 12.53
N ARG A 45 7.20 -12.95 12.93
CA ARG A 45 5.74 -13.12 12.98
C ARG A 45 5.09 -12.22 14.03
N ALA A 46 5.69 -12.10 15.22
CA ALA A 46 5.14 -11.29 16.30
C ALA A 46 5.16 -9.80 15.92
N VAL A 47 6.27 -9.35 15.32
CA VAL A 47 6.42 -7.98 14.82
C VAL A 47 5.43 -7.69 13.68
N ALA A 48 5.32 -8.58 12.69
CA ALA A 48 4.35 -8.41 11.61
C ALA A 48 2.91 -8.33 12.13
N HIS A 49 2.57 -9.13 13.15
CA HIS A 49 1.26 -9.08 13.78
C HIS A 49 1.00 -7.74 14.50
N LYS A 50 1.94 -7.29 15.35
CA LYS A 50 1.84 -6.02 16.08
C LYS A 50 1.68 -4.83 15.12
N LEU A 51 2.52 -4.75 14.09
CA LEU A 51 2.45 -3.69 13.07
C LEU A 51 1.14 -3.77 12.28
N GLY A 52 0.71 -4.96 11.87
CA GLY A 52 -0.53 -5.17 11.12
C GLY A 52 -1.81 -4.75 11.88
N GLN A 53 -1.80 -4.82 13.22
CA GLN A 53 -2.93 -4.36 14.04
C GLN A 53 -3.09 -2.83 14.04
N GLN A 54 -2.01 -2.07 13.95
CA GLN A 54 -2.05 -0.60 14.07
C GLN A 54 -2.73 0.09 12.89
N ARG A 55 -2.65 -0.51 11.70
CA ARG A 55 -3.23 0.04 10.45
C ARG A 55 -2.88 1.53 10.27
N SER A 56 -1.60 1.87 10.47
CA SER A 56 -1.08 3.23 10.31
C SER A 56 -0.08 3.29 9.16
N ALA A 57 0.15 4.49 8.62
CA ALA A 57 1.09 4.69 7.51
C ALA A 57 2.51 4.21 7.87
N VAL A 58 2.95 4.53 9.10
CA VAL A 58 4.27 4.16 9.62
C VAL A 58 4.42 2.64 9.81
N ALA A 59 3.34 1.97 10.23
CA ALA A 59 3.34 0.51 10.34
C ALA A 59 3.37 -0.16 8.96
N VAL A 60 2.70 0.41 7.95
CA VAL A 60 2.80 -0.07 6.56
C VAL A 60 4.21 0.09 6.02
N ASP A 61 4.85 1.24 6.24
CA ASP A 61 6.25 1.45 5.84
C ASP A 61 7.18 0.40 6.48
N ALA A 62 7.01 0.13 7.78
CA ALA A 62 7.76 -0.90 8.49
C ALA A 62 7.47 -2.33 7.97
N LEU A 63 6.19 -2.69 7.75
CA LEU A 63 5.79 -3.99 7.18
C LEU A 63 6.43 -4.24 5.81
N LEU A 64 6.53 -3.20 4.97
CA LEU A 64 7.14 -3.31 3.63
C LEU A 64 8.66 -3.54 3.67
N THR A 65 9.31 -3.36 4.83
CA THR A 65 10.74 -3.73 5.01
C THR A 65 10.94 -5.20 5.37
N LEU A 66 9.89 -5.89 5.82
CA LEU A 66 9.96 -7.30 6.22
C LEU A 66 9.85 -8.23 5.00
N PRO A 67 10.38 -9.46 5.06
CA PRO A 67 10.19 -10.44 4.01
C PRO A 67 8.70 -10.74 3.83
N THR A 68 8.19 -10.66 2.61
CA THR A 68 6.74 -10.76 2.34
C THR A 68 6.13 -12.12 2.68
N ARG A 69 6.96 -13.16 2.82
CA ARG A 69 6.56 -14.51 3.25
C ARG A 69 6.38 -14.64 4.76
N THR A 70 6.77 -13.62 5.51
CA THR A 70 6.55 -13.57 6.96
C THR A 70 5.04 -13.62 7.23
N PRO A 71 4.53 -14.62 7.97
CA PRO A 71 3.12 -14.67 8.32
C PRO A 71 2.68 -13.39 9.03
N GLY A 72 1.59 -12.77 8.56
CA GLY A 72 1.06 -11.52 9.09
C GLY A 72 1.37 -10.29 8.25
N VAL A 73 2.41 -10.31 7.40
CA VAL A 73 2.77 -9.13 6.58
C VAL A 73 1.67 -8.83 5.55
N VAL A 74 1.27 -9.85 4.78
CA VAL A 74 0.25 -9.67 3.73
C VAL A 74 -1.10 -9.31 4.33
N GLU A 75 -1.47 -9.96 5.44
CA GLU A 75 -2.69 -9.68 6.18
C GLU A 75 -2.69 -8.25 6.72
N GLY A 76 -1.59 -7.79 7.32
CA GLY A 76 -1.43 -6.42 7.80
C GLY A 76 -1.58 -5.38 6.67
N LEU A 77 -0.93 -5.61 5.53
CA LEU A 77 -1.05 -4.75 4.35
C LEU A 77 -2.49 -4.72 3.82
N TYR A 78 -3.14 -5.88 3.70
CA TYR A 78 -4.53 -5.98 3.27
C TYR A 78 -5.47 -5.20 4.21
N GLN A 79 -5.31 -5.37 5.53
CA GLN A 79 -6.13 -4.67 6.52
C GLN A 79 -5.90 -3.14 6.49
N ALA A 80 -4.66 -2.70 6.32
CA ALA A 80 -4.35 -1.28 6.17
C ALA A 80 -4.98 -0.68 4.89
N VAL A 81 -4.87 -1.36 3.75
CA VAL A 81 -5.47 -0.91 2.49
C VAL A 81 -7.00 -0.90 2.58
N ARG A 82 -7.60 -1.93 3.18
CA ARG A 82 -9.05 -2.02 3.41
C ARG A 82 -9.57 -0.95 4.38
N ALA A 83 -8.74 -0.50 5.30
CA ALA A 83 -9.03 0.62 6.20
C ALA A 83 -8.76 1.99 5.56
N GLY A 84 -8.27 2.05 4.32
CA GLY A 84 -8.01 3.31 3.62
C GLY A 84 -6.75 4.03 4.04
N VAL A 85 -5.81 3.34 4.69
CA VAL A 85 -4.56 3.95 5.13
C VAL A 85 -3.80 4.48 3.93
N THR A 86 -3.33 5.72 4.01
CA THR A 86 -2.52 6.35 2.97
C THR A 86 -1.15 6.75 3.49
N ARG A 87 -0.15 6.70 2.60
CA ARG A 87 1.23 7.05 2.94
C ARG A 87 1.29 8.51 3.35
N ARG A 88 2.15 8.83 4.31
CA ARG A 88 2.44 10.23 4.69
C ARG A 88 3.78 10.64 4.13
N PHE A 89 3.88 11.87 3.68
CA PHE A 89 5.09 12.50 3.21
C PHE A 89 5.39 13.70 4.11
N THR A 90 6.59 13.75 4.65
CA THR A 90 7.11 14.94 5.32
C THR A 90 7.80 15.78 4.25
N GLY A 91 7.27 16.97 3.98
CA GLY A 91 7.89 17.96 3.10
C GLY A 91 8.13 19.27 3.85
N ASP A 92 8.67 20.26 3.15
CA ASP A 92 8.96 21.59 3.72
C ASP A 92 7.69 22.27 4.28
N ASP A 93 6.53 21.96 3.70
CA ASP A 93 5.21 22.46 4.11
C ASP A 93 4.54 21.61 5.22
N GLY A 94 5.28 20.72 5.88
CA GLY A 94 4.78 19.81 6.92
C GLY A 94 4.36 18.43 6.41
N VAL A 95 3.55 17.73 7.21
CA VAL A 95 3.13 16.35 6.93
C VAL A 95 1.90 16.34 6.03
N ARG A 96 1.99 15.68 4.87
CA ARG A 96 0.89 15.52 3.91
C ARG A 96 0.55 14.05 3.69
N ALA A 97 -0.73 13.72 3.79
CA ALA A 97 -1.23 12.40 3.43
C ALA A 97 -1.32 12.27 1.91
N ALA A 98 -0.93 11.11 1.40
CA ALA A 98 -1.14 10.73 0.01
C ALA A 98 -2.65 10.65 -0.26
N PRO A 99 -3.10 11.01 -1.47
CA PRO A 99 -4.47 10.77 -1.88
C PRO A 99 -4.75 9.26 -1.92
N GLY A 100 -6.01 8.90 -1.67
CA GLY A 100 -6.50 7.55 -1.90
C GLY A 100 -6.43 7.20 -3.38
N VAL A 101 -5.43 6.43 -3.78
CA VAL A 101 -5.09 6.16 -5.18
C VAL A 101 -4.83 4.69 -5.38
N LEU A 102 -5.34 4.17 -6.50
CA LEU A 102 -4.93 2.89 -7.04
C LEU A 102 -4.48 3.11 -8.49
N ALA A 103 -3.19 2.90 -8.76
CA ALA A 103 -2.66 3.11 -10.10
C ALA A 103 -1.87 1.90 -10.61
N LEU A 104 -1.95 1.65 -11.91
CA LEU A 104 -1.18 0.63 -12.59
C LEU A 104 -0.28 1.30 -13.61
N GLU A 105 1.03 1.24 -13.38
CA GLU A 105 2.03 1.80 -14.26
C GLU A 105 2.79 0.69 -14.97
N PHE A 106 2.94 0.77 -16.29
CA PHE A 106 3.63 -0.25 -17.08
C PHE A 106 4.36 0.36 -18.28
N SER A 107 5.48 -0.24 -18.66
CA SER A 107 6.26 0.20 -19.81
C SER A 107 5.76 -0.46 -21.09
N ARG A 108 6.09 0.15 -22.23
CA ARG A 108 5.99 -0.54 -23.53
C ARG A 108 6.70 -1.90 -23.44
N SER A 109 6.03 -2.95 -23.91
CA SER A 109 6.56 -4.31 -23.93
C SER A 109 6.66 -4.84 -25.36
N ARG A 110 7.60 -5.75 -25.60
CA ARG A 110 7.72 -6.53 -26.84
C ARG A 110 6.87 -7.81 -26.83
N ALA A 111 6.18 -8.10 -25.72
CA ALA A 111 5.30 -9.27 -25.64
C ALA A 111 4.20 -9.20 -26.71
N ARG A 112 3.91 -10.32 -27.39
CA ARG A 112 2.91 -10.39 -28.46
C ARG A 112 1.52 -9.93 -28.02
N SER A 113 1.17 -10.12 -26.75
CA SER A 113 -0.11 -9.69 -26.17
C SER A 113 -0.18 -8.19 -25.87
N PHE A 114 0.94 -7.47 -25.87
CA PHE A 114 0.98 -6.07 -25.42
C PHE A 114 0.08 -5.12 -26.22
N PRO A 115 0.04 -5.16 -27.58
CA PRO A 115 -0.83 -4.28 -28.35
C PRO A 115 -2.32 -4.43 -27.99
N GLU A 116 -2.76 -5.67 -27.78
CA GLU A 116 -4.15 -5.96 -27.36
C GLU A 116 -4.43 -5.47 -25.94
N LEU A 117 -3.48 -5.66 -25.01
CA LEU A 117 -3.61 -5.13 -23.65
C LEU A 117 -3.71 -3.59 -23.66
N LEU A 118 -2.87 -2.91 -24.44
CA LEU A 118 -2.92 -1.45 -24.57
C LEU A 118 -4.25 -0.98 -25.18
N ARG A 119 -4.74 -1.66 -26.22
CA ARG A 119 -6.05 -1.38 -26.81
C ARG A 119 -7.16 -1.51 -25.77
N ARG A 120 -7.15 -2.54 -24.93
CA ARG A 120 -8.13 -2.70 -23.84
C ARG A 120 -8.01 -1.61 -22.78
N CYS A 121 -6.80 -1.15 -22.45
CA CYS A 121 -6.63 0.01 -21.60
C CYS A 121 -7.28 1.26 -22.20
N GLN A 122 -7.05 1.51 -23.50
CA GLN A 122 -7.63 2.65 -24.21
C GLN A 122 -9.16 2.58 -24.26
N LEU A 123 -9.73 1.40 -24.51
CA LEU A 123 -11.19 1.21 -24.51
C LEU A 123 -11.81 1.40 -23.13
N ALA A 124 -11.16 0.93 -22.06
CA ALA A 124 -11.72 0.99 -20.71
C ALA A 124 -11.51 2.35 -20.02
N PHE A 125 -10.39 3.03 -20.28
CA PHE A 125 -9.98 4.24 -19.55
C PHE A 125 -9.89 5.50 -20.41
N GLY A 126 -9.87 5.36 -21.75
CA GLY A 126 -9.85 6.49 -22.68
C GLY A 126 -8.77 7.51 -22.35
N GLU A 127 -9.19 8.75 -22.09
CA GLU A 127 -8.33 9.88 -21.75
C GLU A 127 -7.62 9.74 -20.39
N GLN A 128 -8.10 8.88 -19.49
CA GLN A 128 -7.43 8.61 -18.20
C GLN A 128 -6.22 7.67 -18.34
N LEU A 129 -6.03 7.06 -19.51
CA LEU A 129 -4.78 6.36 -19.80
C LEU A 129 -3.69 7.38 -20.10
N GLU A 130 -2.91 7.71 -19.07
CA GLU A 130 -1.77 8.59 -19.22
C GLU A 130 -0.67 7.89 -20.01
N ARG A 131 -0.13 8.58 -21.01
CA ARG A 131 1.11 8.20 -21.70
C ARG A 131 2.19 9.19 -21.33
N MET A 132 3.29 8.67 -20.79
CA MET A 132 4.44 9.45 -20.37
C MET A 132 5.72 8.87 -20.99
N GLU A 133 6.76 9.68 -21.09
CA GLU A 133 8.09 9.25 -21.51
C GLU A 133 9.06 9.44 -20.34
N GLN A 134 9.75 8.36 -19.97
CA GLN A 134 10.72 8.39 -18.87
C GLN A 134 11.99 7.69 -19.34
N ALA A 135 13.10 8.43 -19.36
CA ALA A 135 14.39 7.95 -19.84
C ALA A 135 14.32 7.31 -21.25
N GLY A 136 13.58 7.93 -22.18
CA GLY A 136 13.41 7.43 -23.55
C GLY A 136 12.49 6.22 -23.70
N VAL A 137 11.84 5.78 -22.60
CA VAL A 137 10.92 4.64 -22.61
C VAL A 137 9.49 5.14 -22.41
N ALA A 138 8.61 4.81 -23.35
CA ALA A 138 7.18 5.04 -23.21
C ALA A 138 6.62 4.21 -22.04
N ARG A 139 5.99 4.90 -21.08
CA ARG A 139 5.24 4.32 -19.97
C ARG A 139 3.79 4.75 -20.05
N TYR A 140 2.94 3.89 -19.52
CA TYR A 140 1.50 4.09 -19.47
C TYR A 140 1.06 3.97 -18.03
N ARG A 141 0.09 4.78 -17.62
CA ARG A 141 -0.48 4.74 -16.28
C ARG A 141 -2.00 4.81 -16.36
N ILE A 142 -2.64 3.95 -15.58
CA ILE A 142 -4.08 3.99 -15.31
C ILE A 142 -4.21 4.35 -13.83
N THR A 143 -5.03 5.34 -13.50
CA THR A 143 -5.20 5.81 -12.12
C THR A 143 -6.67 5.84 -11.76
N LEU A 144 -7.03 5.19 -10.64
CA LEU A 144 -8.30 5.32 -9.96
C LEU A 144 -8.10 6.15 -8.70
N TRP A 145 -8.94 7.16 -8.52
CA TRP A 145 -8.90 8.06 -7.36
C TRP A 145 -10.10 7.78 -6.47
N ALA A 146 -9.87 7.67 -5.16
CA ALA A 146 -10.92 7.73 -4.16
C ALA A 146 -11.13 9.20 -3.76
N ARG A 147 -12.26 9.80 -4.16
CA ARG A 147 -12.63 11.16 -3.77
C ARG A 147 -13.59 11.11 -2.57
N PRO A 148 -13.36 11.92 -1.52
CA PRO A 148 -14.33 12.06 -0.46
C PRO A 148 -15.63 12.63 -1.03
N LEU A 149 -16.75 12.02 -0.66
CA LEU A 149 -18.08 12.55 -0.88
C LEU A 149 -18.45 13.36 0.36
N ALA A 150 -18.99 14.57 0.14
CA ALA A 150 -19.69 15.27 1.21
C ALA A 150 -20.84 14.38 1.71
N SER A 151 -20.91 14.17 3.01
CA SER A 151 -21.96 13.36 3.63
C SER A 151 -22.56 14.15 4.79
N ASP A 152 -23.89 14.30 4.77
CA ASP A 152 -24.63 15.06 5.79
C ASP A 152 -24.74 14.29 7.12
N ASP A 153 -24.41 13.00 7.13
CA ASP A 153 -24.45 12.11 8.30
C ASP A 153 -23.11 12.01 9.05
N GLY A 154 -22.08 12.77 8.63
CA GLY A 154 -20.75 12.73 9.22
C GLY A 154 -19.92 11.48 8.89
N LEU A 155 -20.43 10.55 8.07
CA LEU A 155 -19.67 9.39 7.59
C LEU A 155 -18.83 9.78 6.38
N ALA A 156 -17.52 9.58 6.45
CA ALA A 156 -16.64 9.73 5.29
C ALA A 156 -17.00 8.66 4.24
N ARG A 157 -17.62 9.08 3.16
CA ARG A 157 -17.89 8.22 2.00
C ARG A 157 -16.87 8.55 0.93
N TYR A 158 -16.45 7.54 0.16
CA TYR A 158 -15.56 7.76 -0.97
C TYR A 158 -16.25 7.29 -2.25
N ARG A 159 -15.94 7.97 -3.36
CA ARG A 159 -16.32 7.54 -4.70
C ARG A 159 -15.07 7.31 -5.51
N ILE A 160 -15.01 6.18 -6.22
CA ILE A 160 -14.05 6.02 -7.30
C ILE A 160 -14.38 7.05 -8.38
N ASP A 161 -13.48 7.98 -8.63
CA ASP A 161 -13.64 8.96 -9.70
C ASP A 161 -13.35 8.27 -11.06
N ALA A 162 -14.38 7.61 -11.58
CA ALA A 162 -14.41 7.15 -12.96
C ALA A 162 -14.71 8.34 -13.89
N PRO A 163 -14.24 8.33 -15.16
CA PRO A 163 -14.39 9.48 -16.03
C PRO A 163 -15.87 9.79 -16.30
N ALA A 164 -16.20 11.06 -16.59
CA ALA A 164 -17.56 11.52 -16.89
C ALA A 164 -18.21 10.83 -18.11
N ARG A 165 -17.42 10.13 -18.94
CA ARG A 165 -17.86 9.28 -20.07
C ARG A 165 -17.31 7.84 -19.98
N GLY A 166 -16.88 7.43 -18.79
CA GLY A 166 -16.32 6.11 -18.53
C GLY A 166 -17.36 5.09 -18.07
N PRO A 167 -16.94 3.82 -17.92
CA PRO A 167 -17.76 2.82 -17.23
C PRO A 167 -18.13 3.30 -15.82
N ASP A 168 -19.31 2.88 -15.33
CA ASP A 168 -19.67 2.94 -13.91
C ASP A 168 -18.44 2.55 -13.04
N PRO A 169 -18.15 3.26 -11.92
CA PRO A 169 -17.16 2.86 -10.90
C PRO A 169 -16.99 1.35 -10.68
N ARG A 170 -18.08 0.58 -10.74
CA ARG A 170 -18.03 -0.88 -10.66
C ARG A 170 -17.24 -1.50 -11.82
N ALA A 171 -17.62 -1.17 -13.05
CA ALA A 171 -16.99 -1.65 -14.28
C ALA A 171 -15.56 -1.12 -14.45
N ALA A 172 -15.25 0.10 -13.98
CA ALA A 172 -13.88 0.62 -13.92
C ALA A 172 -12.98 -0.26 -13.03
N GLY A 173 -13.47 -0.65 -11.84
CA GLY A 173 -12.74 -1.54 -10.94
C GLY A 173 -12.58 -2.97 -11.48
N GLU A 174 -13.59 -3.50 -12.16
CA GLU A 174 -13.51 -4.82 -12.83
C GLU A 174 -12.49 -4.80 -13.97
N ALA A 175 -12.50 -3.76 -14.81
CA ALA A 175 -11.53 -3.56 -15.87
C ALA A 175 -10.10 -3.43 -15.30
N PHE A 176 -9.92 -2.65 -14.22
CA PHE A 176 -8.63 -2.50 -13.55
C PHE A 176 -8.12 -3.84 -13.02
N THR A 177 -8.97 -4.62 -12.34
CA THR A 177 -8.61 -5.94 -11.80
C THR A 177 -8.16 -6.90 -12.90
N TRP A 178 -8.92 -6.96 -14.01
CA TRP A 178 -8.57 -7.79 -15.16
C TRP A 178 -7.24 -7.37 -15.79
N LEU A 179 -7.04 -6.06 -15.99
CA LEU A 179 -5.80 -5.51 -16.55
C LEU A 179 -4.61 -5.75 -15.64
N HIS A 180 -4.75 -5.55 -14.33
CA HIS A 180 -3.71 -5.86 -13.35
C HIS A 180 -3.26 -7.31 -13.47
N GLY A 181 -4.18 -8.28 -13.49
CA GLY A 181 -3.83 -9.70 -13.61
C GLY A 181 -3.03 -10.07 -14.88
N ARG A 182 -3.13 -9.26 -15.94
CA ARG A 182 -2.42 -9.47 -17.22
C ARG A 182 -1.13 -8.65 -17.31
N LEU A 183 -1.19 -7.36 -16.99
CA LEU A 183 -0.08 -6.41 -17.09
C LEU A 183 0.96 -6.61 -15.99
N SER A 184 0.56 -7.10 -14.80
CA SER A 184 1.48 -7.42 -13.70
C SER A 184 2.49 -8.51 -14.05
N ARG A 185 2.29 -9.25 -15.15
CA ARG A 185 3.23 -10.26 -15.67
C ARG A 185 4.31 -9.64 -16.57
N LEU A 186 4.15 -8.37 -16.96
CA LEU A 186 5.12 -7.67 -17.78
C LEU A 186 6.24 -7.09 -16.91
N ARG A 187 7.47 -7.20 -17.39
CA ARG A 187 8.63 -6.60 -16.71
C ARG A 187 8.47 -5.07 -16.67
N GLY A 188 8.73 -4.49 -15.50
CA GLY A 188 8.69 -3.04 -15.30
C GLY A 188 7.32 -2.49 -14.93
N THR A 189 6.30 -3.35 -14.79
CA THR A 189 5.00 -2.99 -14.22
C THR A 189 5.11 -2.70 -12.72
N ARG A 190 4.38 -1.70 -12.24
CA ARG A 190 4.28 -1.31 -10.83
C ARG A 190 2.82 -1.07 -10.48
N LEU A 191 2.38 -1.64 -9.37
CA LEU A 191 1.13 -1.26 -8.74
C LEU A 191 1.42 -0.13 -7.75
N TRP A 192 0.63 0.93 -7.78
CA TRP A 192 0.65 1.97 -6.78
C TRP A 192 -0.64 1.87 -5.97
N VAL A 193 -0.51 1.83 -4.64
CA VAL A 193 -1.66 1.83 -3.73
C VAL A 193 -1.40 2.90 -2.67
N ASN A 194 -2.27 3.89 -2.57
CA ASN A 194 -2.27 4.94 -1.54
C ASN A 194 -0.90 5.58 -1.25
N GLY A 195 -0.08 5.79 -2.28
CA GLY A 195 1.25 6.40 -2.18
C GLY A 195 2.43 5.41 -2.06
N TRP A 196 2.18 4.12 -1.91
CA TRP A 196 3.20 3.07 -1.96
C TRP A 196 3.35 2.48 -3.37
N ALA A 197 4.57 2.45 -3.87
CA ALA A 197 4.92 1.75 -5.10
C ALA A 197 5.27 0.29 -4.78
N LEU A 198 4.49 -0.64 -5.33
CA LEU A 198 4.71 -2.08 -5.22
C LEU A 198 5.24 -2.57 -6.57
N PRO A 199 6.58 -2.57 -6.77
CA PRO A 199 7.15 -3.00 -8.03
C PRO A 199 6.82 -4.47 -8.29
N HIS A 200 6.67 -4.83 -9.56
CA HIS A 200 6.70 -6.23 -9.95
C HIS A 200 8.06 -6.82 -9.57
N THR A 201 8.04 -7.75 -8.62
CA THR A 201 9.22 -8.52 -8.21
C THR A 201 9.02 -9.97 -8.63
N LEU A 202 9.95 -10.49 -9.43
CA LEU A 202 10.09 -11.93 -9.69
C LEU A 202 10.89 -12.63 -8.58
N ARG A 203 11.36 -11.87 -7.58
CA ARG A 203 12.08 -12.40 -6.43
C ARG A 203 11.11 -13.09 -5.47
N ARG A 204 11.57 -14.18 -4.84
CA ARG A 204 10.78 -15.00 -3.92
C ARG A 204 10.25 -14.22 -2.70
N ASP A 205 10.87 -13.11 -2.35
CA ASP A 205 10.64 -12.39 -1.08
C ASP A 205 9.95 -11.03 -1.28
N GLY A 206 9.42 -10.74 -2.47
CA GLY A 206 8.69 -9.50 -2.76
C GLY A 206 7.17 -9.70 -2.85
N ILE A 207 6.43 -8.60 -3.03
CA ILE A 207 4.97 -8.64 -3.17
C ILE A 207 4.62 -9.12 -4.57
N THR A 208 4.20 -10.38 -4.65
CA THR A 208 3.87 -11.04 -5.92
C THR A 208 2.60 -10.46 -6.55
N PRO A 209 2.38 -10.62 -7.87
CA PRO A 209 1.13 -10.24 -8.51
C PRO A 209 -0.13 -10.81 -7.85
N ALA A 210 -0.07 -12.03 -7.31
CA ALA A 210 -1.20 -12.65 -6.62
C ALA A 210 -1.55 -11.89 -5.32
N ILE A 211 -0.52 -11.52 -4.53
CA ILE A 211 -0.71 -10.69 -3.33
C ILE A 211 -1.23 -9.30 -3.71
N GLN A 212 -0.67 -8.70 -4.76
CA GLN A 212 -1.13 -7.40 -5.26
C GLN A 212 -2.62 -7.43 -5.64
N ALA A 213 -3.13 -8.52 -6.20
CA ALA A 213 -4.55 -8.64 -6.52
C ALA A 213 -5.44 -8.54 -5.26
N HIS A 214 -5.02 -9.12 -4.13
CA HIS A 214 -5.73 -8.94 -2.86
C HIS A 214 -5.74 -7.48 -2.40
N LEU A 215 -4.64 -6.75 -2.59
CA LEU A 215 -4.58 -5.31 -2.27
C LEU A 215 -5.45 -4.47 -3.20
N VAL A 216 -5.52 -4.82 -4.49
CA VAL A 216 -6.46 -4.20 -5.44
C VAL A 216 -7.90 -4.40 -4.98
N HIS A 217 -8.28 -5.63 -4.61
CA HIS A 217 -9.61 -5.92 -4.08
C HIS A 217 -9.91 -5.16 -2.78
N ALA A 218 -8.97 -5.15 -1.82
CA ALA A 218 -9.10 -4.39 -0.58
C ALA A 218 -9.35 -2.90 -0.83
N TRP A 219 -8.61 -2.31 -1.76
CA TRP A 219 -8.73 -0.91 -2.11
C TRP A 219 -10.09 -0.61 -2.77
N LEU A 220 -10.53 -1.47 -3.70
CA LEU A 220 -11.82 -1.32 -4.36
C LEU A 220 -12.99 -1.50 -3.38
N GLU A 221 -12.86 -2.39 -2.39
CA GLU A 221 -13.84 -2.54 -1.30
C GLU A 221 -13.91 -1.27 -0.44
N TRP A 222 -12.76 -0.76 -0.02
CA TRP A 222 -12.66 0.48 0.75
C TRP A 222 -13.26 1.67 -0.02
N ALA A 223 -12.88 1.86 -1.28
CA ALA A 223 -13.32 2.99 -2.09
C ALA A 223 -14.80 2.93 -2.53
N ARG A 224 -15.48 1.79 -2.32
CA ARG A 224 -16.92 1.59 -2.61
C ARG A 224 -17.81 1.63 -1.37
N GLY A 225 -17.24 1.38 -0.19
CA GLY A 225 -18.00 1.32 1.06
C GLY A 225 -18.16 2.68 1.74
N PRO A 226 -19.11 2.82 2.68
CA PRO A 226 -18.99 3.86 3.71
C PRO A 226 -17.72 3.57 4.51
N ALA A 227 -16.73 4.46 4.45
CA ALA A 227 -15.50 4.23 5.19
C ALA A 227 -15.79 4.44 6.68
N ILE A 228 -15.58 3.41 7.49
CA ILE A 228 -15.46 3.57 8.94
C ILE A 228 -14.03 4.08 9.16
N VAL A 229 -13.85 5.40 9.08
CA VAL A 229 -12.61 6.04 9.52
C VAL A 229 -12.64 6.07 11.05
N ALA A 230 -12.26 4.95 11.68
CA ALA A 230 -12.12 4.88 13.12
C ALA A 230 -10.67 5.21 13.53
N ALA A 231 -10.53 6.30 14.29
CA ALA A 231 -9.51 6.57 15.30
C ALA A 231 -8.02 6.77 14.89
N ALA A 232 -7.59 6.62 13.63
CA ALA A 232 -6.20 6.94 13.28
C ALA A 232 -5.92 8.44 13.06
N GLN A 233 -6.95 9.24 12.80
CA GLN A 233 -6.82 10.70 12.63
C GLN A 233 -6.98 11.47 13.94
N ALA A 234 -7.66 10.89 14.94
CA ALA A 234 -7.96 11.56 16.21
C ALA A 234 -6.79 11.57 17.21
N SER A 235 -5.84 10.63 17.11
CA SER A 235 -4.66 10.62 17.99
C SER A 235 -3.62 11.67 17.58
N ASP A 236 -3.48 11.97 16.28
CA ASP A 236 -2.52 12.97 15.79
C ASP A 236 -3.01 14.42 16.04
N GLU A 237 -4.33 14.69 15.93
CA GLU A 237 -4.87 16.01 16.29
C GLU A 237 -4.75 16.33 17.79
N GLN A 238 -4.58 15.32 18.65
CA GLN A 238 -4.29 15.51 20.08
C GLN A 238 -2.80 15.69 20.37
N GLU A 239 -1.92 15.29 19.46
CA GLU A 239 -0.46 15.44 19.58
C GLU A 239 0.01 16.79 19.02
N GLU A 240 -0.63 17.34 17.99
CA GLU A 240 -0.37 18.71 17.50
C GLU A 240 -0.95 19.81 18.41
N ARG A 241 -1.77 19.45 19.40
CA ARG A 241 -2.38 20.38 20.38
C ARG A 241 -1.71 20.37 21.76
N ARG A 242 -0.61 19.64 21.94
CA ARG A 242 0.17 19.57 23.18
C ARG A 242 1.58 20.11 22.97
#